data_AF-A0A0V0HK34-F1
#
_entry.id   AF-A0A0V0HK34-F1
#
_cell.length_a   1.000
_cell.length_b   1.000
_cell.length_c   1.000
_cell.angle_alpha   90.00
_cell.angle_beta   90.00
_cell.angle_gamma   90.00
#
_symmetry.space_group_name_H-M   'P 1'
#
loop_
_entity.id
_entity.type
_entity.pdbx_description
1 polymer ?
#
loop_
_entity_poly.entity_id
_entity_poly.type
_entity_poly.pdbx_seq_one_letter_code
_entity_poly.pdbx_strand_id
1 'polypeptide(L)'
;MANHRFQNLKWWRKLTRKEWTVAAASLAILIFTLSFISHSNRYSNNSMTPNDLIPFTPLSNAQQKSAFCLDGSLPGYHLQKGFGSGSDKWVLHIEGGGWCNSIETCSFRQTTKLGSSRFMEHEVQFFGILSSDPSQNPDFFDWNKVKIRYCDGGSFSGHPDSEFKNGTEFFFRGQVIWEAVMDELLSIGLSNAKKALLSGCSAGGLATLIHCDDFREILPKDANVKCLVDAGFFLNEKDVAGSPTIERFYQDVVNLQGVAKSLKKDCTSRLEPYKCFFPQEFISNIKTPVFLVQPGYDFWQIQNILVP
;
A
#
# COMPACT_ATOMS: atom_id res chain seq x y z
N MET A 1 -67.88 -0.01 58.63
CA MET A 1 -66.49 -0.18 59.09
C MET A 1 -65.78 -1.03 58.04
N ALA A 2 -64.65 -0.73 57.43
CA ALA A 2 -63.77 0.43 57.37
C ALA A 2 -63.05 0.33 56.01
N ASN A 3 -62.60 1.48 55.52
CA ASN A 3 -62.00 1.74 54.22
C ASN A 3 -60.49 1.45 54.24
N HIS A 4 -59.91 0.76 53.24
CA HIS A 4 -58.46 0.76 52.98
C HIS A 4 -58.22 0.57 51.47
N ARG A 5 -58.17 1.66 50.70
CA ARG A 5 -56.96 2.39 50.24
C ARG A 5 -55.96 1.55 49.44
N PHE A 6 -55.93 1.83 48.14
CA PHE A 6 -54.80 1.67 47.22
C PHE A 6 -53.45 2.02 47.89
N GLN A 7 -52.45 1.14 47.76
CA GLN A 7 -51.04 1.56 47.78
C GLN A 7 -50.24 0.85 46.68
N ASN A 8 -49.76 1.69 45.76
CA ASN A 8 -48.79 1.43 44.71
C ASN A 8 -47.51 0.77 45.25
N LEU A 9 -47.04 -0.32 44.65
CA LEU A 9 -45.62 -0.71 44.72
C LEU A 9 -44.89 -0.24 43.46
N LYS A 10 -44.23 0.93 43.56
CA LYS A 10 -43.20 1.38 42.64
C LYS A 10 -41.97 0.49 42.82
N TRP A 11 -41.65 -0.33 41.83
CA TRP A 11 -40.36 -1.03 41.77
C TRP A 11 -39.42 -0.28 40.82
N TRP A 12 -38.73 0.73 41.33
CA TRP A 12 -37.61 1.39 40.65
C TRP A 12 -36.40 1.29 41.55
N ARG A 13 -35.61 0.24 41.36
CA ARG A 13 -34.31 0.10 42.00
C ARG A 13 -33.37 1.16 41.43
N LYS A 14 -32.90 2.09 42.26
CA LYS A 14 -31.89 3.08 41.86
C LYS A 14 -30.58 2.34 41.57
N LEU A 15 -30.20 2.30 40.30
CA LEU A 15 -28.90 1.79 39.86
C LEU A 15 -27.79 2.70 40.40
N THR A 16 -26.73 2.07 40.90
CA THR A 16 -25.52 2.74 41.38
C THR A 16 -24.76 3.39 40.22
N ARG A 17 -23.92 4.38 40.52
CA ARG A 17 -23.12 5.08 39.50
C ARG A 17 -22.26 4.12 38.67
N LYS A 18 -21.77 3.03 39.29
CA LYS A 18 -20.99 1.97 38.64
C LYS A 18 -21.82 1.12 37.67
N GLU A 19 -23.06 0.80 38.03
CA GLU A 19 -23.99 0.07 37.16
C GLU A 19 -24.39 0.93 35.94
N TRP A 20 -24.55 2.25 36.13
CA TRP A 20 -24.77 3.18 35.01
C TRP A 20 -23.57 3.26 34.06
N THR A 21 -22.33 3.28 34.57
CA THR A 21 -21.14 3.28 33.70
C THR A 21 -21.01 1.99 32.92
N VAL A 22 -21.28 0.83 33.55
CA VAL A 22 -21.25 -0.46 32.86
C VAL A 22 -22.33 -0.52 31.78
N ALA A 23 -23.57 -0.11 32.10
CA ALA A 23 -24.66 -0.09 31.13
C ALA A 23 -24.36 0.86 29.95
N ALA A 24 -23.78 2.04 30.21
CA ALA A 24 -23.39 2.99 29.17
C ALA A 24 -22.26 2.44 28.28
N ALA A 25 -21.25 1.79 28.87
CA ALA A 25 -20.17 1.16 28.11
C ALA A 25 -20.68 0.00 27.25
N SER A 26 -21.54 -0.87 27.80
CA SER A 26 -22.16 -1.96 27.04
C SER A 26 -23.04 -1.45 25.90
N LEU A 27 -23.81 -0.38 26.12
CA LEU A 27 -24.63 0.24 25.08
C LEU A 27 -23.76 0.89 23.98
N ALA A 28 -22.66 1.56 24.35
CA ALA A 28 -21.73 2.14 23.40
C ALA A 28 -21.07 1.07 22.52
N ILE A 29 -20.66 -0.06 23.11
CA ILE A 29 -20.13 -1.21 22.37
C ILE A 29 -21.20 -1.77 21.42
N LEU A 30 -22.44 -1.92 21.88
CA LEU A 30 -23.54 -2.44 21.06
C LEU A 30 -23.87 -1.51 19.87
N ILE A 31 -23.84 -0.19 20.09
CA ILE A 31 -24.04 0.80 19.03
C ILE A 31 -22.87 0.76 18.03
N PHE A 32 -21.63 0.62 18.51
CA PHE A 32 -20.45 0.47 17.65
C PHE A 32 -20.53 -0.81 16.81
N THR A 33 -20.90 -1.95 17.40
CA THR A 33 -21.03 -3.21 16.65
C THR A 33 -22.17 -3.16 15.64
N LEU A 34 -23.33 -2.60 16.00
CA LEU A 34 -24.46 -2.42 15.06
C LEU A 34 -24.14 -1.45 13.92
N SER A 35 -23.35 -0.40 14.19
CA SER A 35 -22.88 0.54 13.17
C SER A 35 -21.90 -0.13 12.22
N PHE A 36 -20.98 -0.95 12.75
CA PHE A 36 -20.07 -1.76 11.94
C PHE A 36 -20.80 -2.77 11.06
N ILE A 37 -21.80 -3.48 11.61
CA ILE A 37 -22.62 -4.46 10.87
C ILE A 37 -23.46 -3.76 9.78
N SER A 38 -23.99 -2.57 10.08
CA SER A 38 -24.74 -1.77 9.10
C SER A 38 -23.84 -1.23 7.99
N HIS A 39 -22.58 -0.89 8.30
CA HIS A 39 -21.60 -0.45 7.32
C HIS A 39 -21.10 -1.62 6.45
N SER A 40 -20.86 -2.79 7.03
CA SER A 40 -20.48 -3.99 6.26
C SER A 40 -21.61 -4.52 5.38
N ASN A 41 -22.87 -4.46 5.83
CA ASN A 41 -24.02 -4.83 5.00
C ASN A 41 -24.26 -3.87 3.82
N ARG A 42 -23.87 -2.59 3.91
CA ARG A 42 -23.89 -1.68 2.75
C ARG A 42 -22.87 -2.03 1.67
N TYR A 43 -21.77 -2.68 2.02
CA TYR A 43 -20.76 -3.14 1.07
C TYR A 43 -21.11 -4.49 0.43
N SER A 44 -22.07 -5.24 0.97
CA SER A 44 -22.36 -6.62 0.53
C SER A 44 -23.47 -6.76 -0.52
N ASN A 45 -24.14 -5.68 -0.93
CA ASN A 45 -25.32 -5.74 -1.82
C ASN A 45 -25.10 -5.15 -3.22
N ASN A 46 -23.90 -5.29 -3.78
CA ASN A 46 -23.74 -5.22 -5.24
C ASN A 46 -23.67 -6.65 -5.77
N SER A 47 -24.69 -7.06 -6.52
CA SER A 47 -24.71 -8.32 -7.24
C SER A 47 -23.48 -8.39 -8.16
N MET A 48 -22.51 -9.23 -7.80
CA MET A 48 -21.30 -9.48 -8.58
C MET A 48 -21.68 -10.01 -9.96
N THR A 49 -21.25 -9.32 -11.01
CA THR A 49 -21.18 -9.92 -12.34
C THR A 49 -19.78 -10.49 -12.55
N PRO A 50 -19.63 -11.70 -13.12
CA PRO A 50 -18.32 -12.28 -13.42
C PRO A 50 -17.41 -11.42 -14.32
N ASN A 51 -17.94 -10.35 -14.94
CA ASN A 51 -17.21 -9.45 -15.83
C ASN A 51 -16.37 -8.37 -15.10
N ASP A 52 -16.40 -8.31 -13.77
CA ASP A 52 -15.70 -7.26 -12.98
C ASP A 52 -14.35 -7.70 -12.40
N LEU A 53 -13.96 -8.97 -12.60
CA LEU A 53 -12.69 -9.51 -12.13
C LEU A 53 -11.56 -9.23 -13.13
N ILE A 54 -10.45 -8.71 -12.65
CA ILE A 54 -9.28 -8.37 -13.45
C ILE A 54 -8.21 -9.44 -13.24
N PRO A 55 -7.71 -10.10 -14.32
CA PRO A 55 -6.75 -11.18 -14.20
C PRO A 55 -5.32 -10.67 -13.97
N PHE A 56 -4.55 -11.49 -13.25
CA PHE A 56 -3.13 -11.29 -13.04
C PHE A 56 -2.37 -11.56 -14.34
N THR A 57 -1.53 -10.62 -14.72
CA THR A 57 -0.66 -10.69 -15.88
C THR A 57 0.79 -10.75 -15.39
N PRO A 58 1.45 -11.93 -15.45
CA PRO A 58 2.89 -12.02 -15.25
C PRO A 58 3.62 -11.21 -16.33
N LEU A 59 4.70 -10.52 -15.96
CA LEU A 59 5.50 -9.75 -16.91
C LEU A 59 6.11 -10.67 -17.98
N SER A 60 5.86 -10.33 -19.25
CA SER A 60 6.42 -11.03 -20.40
C SER A 60 7.93 -10.81 -20.57
N ASN A 61 8.42 -9.63 -20.14
CA ASN A 61 9.83 -9.26 -20.22
C ASN A 61 10.65 -9.64 -18.97
N ALA A 62 10.03 -10.23 -17.94
CA ALA A 62 10.69 -10.45 -16.65
C ALA A 62 11.92 -11.34 -16.74
N GLN A 63 11.86 -12.48 -17.46
CA GLN A 63 13.01 -13.37 -17.60
C GLN A 63 14.18 -12.68 -18.31
N GLN A 64 13.90 -11.97 -19.41
CA GLN A 64 14.91 -11.23 -20.17
C GLN A 64 15.59 -10.15 -19.31
N LYS A 65 14.80 -9.45 -18.49
CA LYS A 65 15.30 -8.42 -17.57
C LYS A 65 15.83 -8.97 -16.25
N SER A 66 15.74 -10.27 -16.04
CA SER A 66 16.07 -10.90 -14.76
C SER A 66 15.27 -10.32 -13.58
N ALA A 67 14.02 -9.91 -13.81
CA ALA A 67 13.10 -9.41 -12.80
C ALA A 67 12.33 -10.58 -12.17
N PHE A 68 12.52 -10.78 -10.86
CA PHE A 68 11.89 -11.87 -10.13
C PHE A 68 11.38 -11.38 -8.77
N CYS A 69 10.24 -11.91 -8.33
CA CYS A 69 9.81 -11.83 -6.94
C CYS A 69 10.84 -12.51 -6.01
N LEU A 70 10.74 -12.30 -4.70
CA LEU A 70 11.69 -12.85 -3.73
C LEU A 70 11.99 -14.35 -3.95
N ASP A 71 11.00 -15.17 -4.30
CA ASP A 71 11.11 -16.62 -4.50
C ASP A 71 11.53 -17.07 -5.91
N GLY A 72 11.83 -16.14 -6.81
CA GLY A 72 12.16 -16.42 -8.21
C GLY A 72 10.97 -16.51 -9.16
N SER A 73 9.73 -16.37 -8.67
CA SER A 73 8.54 -16.31 -9.53
C SER A 73 8.46 -14.98 -10.31
N LEU A 74 7.70 -14.98 -11.41
CA LEU A 74 7.59 -13.79 -12.26
C LEU A 74 6.69 -12.74 -11.58
N PRO A 75 7.13 -11.48 -11.42
CA PRO A 75 6.27 -10.40 -10.96
C PRO A 75 5.21 -10.08 -12.01
N GLY A 76 4.25 -9.21 -11.67
CA GLY A 76 3.19 -8.84 -12.59
C GLY A 76 2.23 -7.78 -12.07
N TYR A 77 1.16 -7.56 -12.82
CA TYR A 77 0.13 -6.58 -12.50
C TYR A 77 -1.25 -7.06 -12.94
N HIS A 78 -2.28 -6.35 -12.51
CA HIS A 78 -3.63 -6.43 -13.05
C HIS A 78 -3.90 -5.18 -13.89
N LEU A 79 -4.49 -5.32 -15.07
CA LEU A 79 -4.76 -4.20 -15.97
C LEU A 79 -6.21 -4.23 -16.45
N GLN A 80 -6.90 -3.11 -16.25
CA GLN A 80 -8.18 -2.80 -16.89
C GLN A 80 -7.98 -1.62 -17.85
N LYS A 81 -8.29 -1.81 -19.13
CA LYS A 81 -8.15 -0.77 -20.14
C LYS A 81 -9.19 0.33 -19.94
N GLY A 82 -8.75 1.58 -20.15
CA GLY A 82 -9.62 2.74 -20.14
C GLY A 82 -10.51 2.79 -21.38
N PHE A 83 -11.52 3.65 -21.34
CA PHE A 83 -12.48 3.82 -22.43
C PHE A 83 -12.86 5.29 -22.61
N GLY A 84 -13.49 5.62 -23.74
CA GLY A 84 -13.97 6.97 -24.01
C GLY A 84 -12.88 8.03 -23.86
N SER A 85 -13.11 8.99 -22.97
CA SER A 85 -12.18 10.10 -22.75
C SER A 85 -10.94 9.71 -21.93
N GLY A 86 -10.95 8.55 -21.27
CA GLY A 86 -9.88 8.08 -20.40
C GLY A 86 -8.92 7.09 -21.06
N SER A 87 -9.11 6.76 -22.34
CA SER A 87 -8.27 5.77 -23.04
C SER A 87 -6.80 6.16 -23.16
N ASP A 88 -6.46 7.46 -23.05
CA ASP A 88 -5.09 7.99 -23.04
C ASP A 88 -4.64 8.46 -21.64
N LYS A 89 -5.40 8.12 -20.60
CA LYS A 89 -5.11 8.46 -19.21
C LYS A 89 -4.85 7.21 -18.39
N TRP A 90 -3.95 7.30 -17.42
CA TRP A 90 -3.44 6.14 -16.69
C TRP A 90 -3.38 6.37 -15.19
N VAL A 91 -3.89 5.42 -14.40
CA VAL A 91 -3.64 5.31 -12.96
C VAL A 91 -2.88 4.00 -12.73
N LEU A 92 -1.68 4.11 -12.18
CA LEU A 92 -0.88 2.98 -11.75
C LEU A 92 -0.85 2.98 -10.22
N HIS A 93 -1.33 1.92 -9.59
CA HIS A 93 -1.36 1.79 -8.14
C HIS A 93 -0.43 0.66 -7.67
N ILE A 94 0.55 0.99 -6.85
CA ILE A 94 1.51 0.07 -6.25
C ILE A 94 0.91 -0.50 -4.96
N GLU A 95 0.75 -1.82 -4.93
CA GLU A 95 0.32 -2.55 -3.74
C GLU A 95 1.30 -2.37 -2.57
N GLY A 96 0.78 -2.25 -1.35
CA GLY A 96 1.56 -2.23 -0.12
C GLY A 96 1.74 -3.61 0.52
N GLY A 97 2.35 -3.66 1.69
CA GLY A 97 2.50 -4.92 2.45
C GLY A 97 3.74 -5.00 3.32
N GLY A 98 4.20 -3.89 3.90
CA GLY A 98 5.40 -3.85 4.73
C GLY A 98 6.68 -4.29 4.01
N TRP A 99 7.67 -4.72 4.77
CA TRP A 99 8.99 -5.10 4.28
C TRP A 99 9.47 -6.39 4.96
N CYS A 100 10.59 -6.95 4.50
CA CYS A 100 11.38 -7.91 5.26
C CYS A 100 12.80 -7.39 5.44
N ASN A 101 13.37 -7.54 6.63
CA ASN A 101 14.64 -6.91 7.01
C ASN A 101 15.70 -7.93 7.47
N SER A 102 15.40 -9.22 7.40
CA SER A 102 16.33 -10.31 7.72
C SER A 102 16.11 -11.49 6.80
N ILE A 103 17.09 -12.39 6.70
CA ILE A 103 16.95 -13.64 5.94
C ILE A 103 15.75 -14.46 6.42
N GLU A 104 15.55 -14.55 7.73
CA GLU A 104 14.40 -15.26 8.31
C GLU A 104 13.06 -14.64 7.91
N THR A 105 12.91 -13.31 8.06
CA THR A 105 11.66 -12.62 7.71
C THR A 105 11.41 -12.66 6.20
N CYS A 106 12.45 -12.58 5.37
CA CYS A 106 12.32 -12.70 3.92
C CYS A 106 12.01 -14.14 3.49
N SER A 107 12.57 -15.15 4.15
CA SER A 107 12.26 -16.57 3.91
C SER A 107 10.80 -16.86 4.17
N PHE A 108 10.27 -16.40 5.31
CA PHE A 108 8.84 -16.49 5.58
C PHE A 108 8.02 -15.78 4.51
N ARG A 109 8.43 -14.56 4.12
CA ARG A 109 7.71 -13.74 3.14
C ARG A 109 7.60 -14.40 1.76
N GLN A 110 8.63 -15.13 1.30
CA GLN A 110 8.61 -15.88 0.03
C GLN A 110 7.48 -16.91 -0.04
N THR A 111 7.03 -17.43 1.09
CA THR A 111 5.91 -18.39 1.19
C THR A 111 4.53 -17.74 1.13
N THR A 112 4.47 -16.43 0.86
CA THR A 112 3.24 -15.62 0.84
C THR A 112 3.07 -14.86 -0.47
N LYS A 113 1.88 -14.29 -0.71
CA LYS A 113 1.59 -13.43 -1.87
C LYS A 113 2.47 -12.18 -1.97
N LEU A 114 3.15 -11.80 -0.88
CA LEU A 114 4.03 -10.63 -0.79
C LEU A 114 5.51 -10.94 -1.06
N GLY A 115 5.84 -12.20 -1.37
CA GLY A 115 7.17 -12.63 -1.79
C GLY A 115 7.16 -13.58 -3.00
N SER A 116 5.98 -14.02 -3.45
CA SER A 116 5.83 -14.91 -4.61
C SER A 116 4.52 -14.66 -5.34
N SER A 117 4.59 -14.57 -6.67
CA SER A 117 3.39 -14.54 -7.51
C SER A 117 2.65 -15.86 -7.57
N ARG A 118 3.26 -16.98 -7.13
CA ARG A 118 2.61 -18.29 -7.04
C ARG A 118 1.49 -18.33 -5.98
N PHE A 119 1.54 -17.43 -5.00
CA PHE A 119 0.54 -17.30 -3.94
C PHE A 119 -0.38 -16.09 -4.11
N MET A 120 -0.22 -15.33 -5.21
CA MET A 120 -1.07 -14.19 -5.50
C MET A 120 -2.45 -14.63 -5.99
N GLU A 121 -3.46 -13.83 -5.70
CA GLU A 121 -4.78 -13.98 -6.30
C GLU A 121 -4.67 -13.82 -7.83
N HIS A 122 -5.15 -14.83 -8.56
CA HIS A 122 -5.13 -14.85 -10.03
C HIS A 122 -6.09 -13.84 -10.64
N GLU A 123 -7.14 -13.47 -9.92
CA GLU A 123 -8.09 -12.43 -10.33
C GLU A 123 -8.44 -11.57 -9.12
N VAL A 124 -8.61 -10.28 -9.32
CA VAL A 124 -8.99 -9.34 -8.26
C VAL A 124 -10.08 -8.38 -8.73
N GLN A 125 -10.87 -7.89 -7.79
CA GLN A 125 -11.76 -6.77 -8.03
C GLN A 125 -11.02 -5.45 -7.77
N PHE A 126 -11.28 -4.46 -8.62
CA PHE A 126 -10.79 -3.10 -8.40
C PHE A 126 -11.80 -2.28 -7.60
N PHE A 127 -11.28 -1.53 -6.62
CA PHE A 127 -12.05 -0.68 -5.71
C PHE A 127 -11.42 0.71 -5.59
N GLY A 128 -12.16 1.66 -5.00
CA GLY A 128 -11.68 3.01 -4.73
C GLY A 128 -11.17 3.68 -5.99
N ILE A 129 -9.93 4.21 -5.97
CA ILE A 129 -9.30 4.89 -7.12
C ILE A 129 -9.16 4.01 -8.38
N LEU A 130 -9.26 2.68 -8.24
CA LEU A 130 -9.23 1.74 -9.37
C LEU A 130 -10.64 1.29 -9.81
N SER A 131 -11.71 1.66 -9.08
CA SER A 131 -13.06 1.23 -9.42
C SER A 131 -13.50 1.77 -10.80
N SER A 132 -14.28 0.98 -11.55
CA SER A 132 -14.97 1.45 -12.76
C SER A 132 -16.33 2.08 -12.46
N ASP A 133 -16.78 2.01 -11.21
CA ASP A 133 -18.04 2.61 -10.77
C ASP A 133 -17.85 4.12 -10.56
N PRO A 134 -18.49 4.99 -11.37
CA PRO A 134 -18.34 6.44 -11.25
C PRO A 134 -18.85 6.98 -9.90
N SER A 135 -19.70 6.24 -9.19
CA SER A 135 -20.16 6.64 -7.85
C SER A 135 -19.07 6.46 -6.78
N GLN A 136 -18.11 5.56 -7.03
CA GLN A 136 -16.95 5.33 -6.16
C GLN A 136 -15.70 6.07 -6.65
N ASN A 137 -15.57 6.23 -7.97
CA ASN A 137 -14.40 6.79 -8.63
C ASN A 137 -14.78 7.84 -9.68
N PRO A 138 -15.31 8.99 -9.28
CA PRO A 138 -15.83 9.98 -10.23
C PRO A 138 -14.74 10.56 -11.16
N ASP A 139 -13.48 10.55 -10.73
CA ASP A 139 -12.38 11.21 -11.45
C ASP A 139 -11.64 10.28 -12.43
N PHE A 140 -11.54 8.99 -12.10
CA PHE A 140 -10.66 8.05 -12.81
C PHE A 140 -11.37 6.78 -13.34
N PHE A 141 -12.70 6.67 -13.24
CA PHE A 141 -13.42 5.43 -13.60
C PHE A 141 -13.17 4.97 -15.04
N ASP A 142 -12.97 5.89 -15.99
CA ASP A 142 -12.77 5.63 -17.42
C ASP A 142 -11.28 5.54 -17.84
N TRP A 143 -10.34 5.69 -16.91
CA TRP A 143 -8.89 5.64 -17.20
C TRP A 143 -8.40 4.21 -17.36
N ASN A 144 -7.22 4.03 -17.98
CA ASN A 144 -6.47 2.79 -17.86
C ASN A 144 -6.01 2.62 -16.41
N LYS A 145 -6.26 1.46 -15.83
CA LYS A 145 -6.05 1.20 -14.40
C LYS A 145 -5.18 -0.02 -14.21
N VAL A 146 -4.04 0.18 -13.55
CA VAL A 146 -3.05 -0.85 -13.30
C VAL A 146 -2.90 -1.02 -11.79
N LYS A 147 -3.02 -2.25 -11.29
CA LYS A 147 -2.58 -2.61 -9.94
C LYS A 147 -1.28 -3.40 -10.04
N ILE A 148 -0.16 -2.78 -9.67
CA ILE A 148 1.17 -3.42 -9.65
C ILE A 148 1.26 -4.27 -8.38
N ARG A 149 1.56 -5.56 -8.53
CA ARG A 149 1.64 -6.49 -7.40
C ARG A 149 3.00 -6.43 -6.72
N TYR A 150 3.00 -6.37 -5.39
CA TYR A 150 4.20 -6.17 -4.59
C TYR A 150 4.75 -7.50 -4.09
N CYS A 151 5.99 -7.83 -4.48
CA CYS A 151 6.62 -9.11 -4.15
C CYS A 151 8.13 -9.07 -3.87
N ASP A 152 8.75 -7.89 -3.78
CA ASP A 152 10.18 -7.74 -3.49
C ASP A 152 10.47 -7.51 -2.00
N GLY A 153 9.50 -6.99 -1.24
CA GLY A 153 9.70 -6.71 0.19
C GLY A 153 10.61 -5.51 0.49
N GLY A 154 10.93 -4.69 -0.51
CA GLY A 154 11.84 -3.55 -0.44
C GLY A 154 11.26 -2.28 -1.07
N SER A 155 9.94 -2.11 -1.15
CA SER A 155 9.31 -0.96 -1.85
C SER A 155 9.83 -0.74 -3.27
N PHE A 156 10.02 -1.81 -4.04
CA PHE A 156 10.54 -1.77 -5.40
C PHE A 156 11.92 -1.09 -5.51
N SER A 157 12.79 -1.25 -4.51
CA SER A 157 14.08 -0.53 -4.47
C SER A 157 15.30 -1.42 -4.26
N GLY A 158 15.12 -2.74 -4.10
CA GLY A 158 16.25 -3.67 -3.96
C GLY A 158 17.05 -3.87 -5.25
N HIS A 159 18.34 -4.20 -5.10
CA HIS A 159 19.26 -4.53 -6.21
C HIS A 159 19.91 -5.92 -6.06
N PRO A 160 20.16 -6.62 -7.18
CA PRO A 160 20.78 -7.95 -7.16
C PRO A 160 22.23 -7.97 -6.66
N ASP A 161 22.88 -6.82 -6.52
CA ASP A 161 24.26 -6.75 -6.03
C ASP A 161 24.41 -7.19 -4.57
N SER A 162 23.32 -7.16 -3.78
CA SER A 162 23.29 -7.68 -2.41
C SER A 162 22.97 -9.17 -2.33
N GLU A 163 22.66 -9.83 -3.46
CA GLU A 163 22.30 -11.24 -3.51
C GLU A 163 23.51 -12.17 -3.28
N PHE A 164 23.24 -13.34 -2.71
CA PHE A 164 24.27 -14.35 -2.46
C PHE A 164 24.78 -14.99 -3.75
N LYS A 165 26.09 -14.92 -3.99
CA LYS A 165 26.73 -15.38 -5.23
C LYS A 165 26.73 -16.91 -5.44
N ASN A 166 26.42 -17.71 -4.42
CA ASN A 166 26.55 -19.17 -4.42
C ASN A 166 25.21 -19.92 -4.58
N GLY A 167 24.34 -19.48 -5.49
CA GLY A 167 23.07 -20.16 -5.81
C GLY A 167 21.88 -19.57 -5.07
N THR A 168 21.53 -18.35 -5.44
CA THR A 168 20.62 -17.44 -4.75
C THR A 168 19.34 -18.07 -4.20
N GLU A 169 19.16 -17.99 -2.89
CA GLU A 169 17.90 -18.34 -2.20
C GLU A 169 16.89 -17.17 -2.27
N PHE A 170 17.36 -15.94 -2.47
CA PHE A 170 16.55 -14.71 -2.46
C PHE A 170 16.84 -13.82 -3.67
N PHE A 171 15.78 -13.26 -4.24
CA PHE A 171 15.87 -12.27 -5.32
C PHE A 171 15.46 -10.89 -4.80
N PHE A 172 16.44 -10.08 -4.37
CA PHE A 172 16.20 -8.71 -3.88
C PHE A 172 16.17 -7.71 -5.05
N ARG A 173 15.18 -7.88 -5.94
CA ARG A 173 15.19 -7.24 -7.27
C ARG A 173 14.16 -6.13 -7.45
N GLY A 174 13.74 -5.49 -6.37
CA GLY A 174 12.68 -4.47 -6.40
C GLY A 174 12.85 -3.42 -7.51
N GLN A 175 14.05 -2.85 -7.66
CA GLN A 175 14.34 -1.87 -8.71
C GLN A 175 14.19 -2.46 -10.11
N VAL A 176 14.70 -3.68 -10.31
CA VAL A 176 14.64 -4.39 -11.60
C VAL A 176 13.20 -4.75 -11.96
N ILE A 177 12.39 -5.12 -10.96
CA ILE A 177 10.94 -5.33 -11.16
C ILE A 177 10.28 -4.03 -11.59
N TRP A 178 10.54 -2.91 -10.90
CA TRP A 178 9.99 -1.61 -11.26
C TRP A 178 10.27 -1.25 -12.73
N GLU A 179 11.53 -1.33 -13.15
CA GLU A 179 11.95 -1.06 -14.52
C GLU A 179 11.28 -2.01 -15.53
N ALA A 180 11.15 -3.29 -15.20
CA ALA A 180 10.48 -4.27 -16.06
C ALA A 180 8.99 -3.98 -16.22
N VAL A 181 8.30 -3.62 -15.12
CA VAL A 181 6.88 -3.22 -15.17
C VAL A 181 6.72 -1.97 -16.02
N MET A 182 7.52 -0.93 -15.80
CA MET A 182 7.42 0.32 -16.57
C MET A 182 7.63 0.08 -18.07
N ASP A 183 8.66 -0.67 -18.45
CA ASP A 183 8.94 -0.99 -19.86
C ASP A 183 7.79 -1.75 -20.52
N GLU A 184 7.19 -2.72 -19.82
CA GLU A 184 6.04 -3.45 -20.35
C GLU A 184 4.82 -2.52 -20.50
N LEU A 185 4.50 -1.71 -19.48
CA LEU A 185 3.38 -0.78 -19.53
C LEU A 185 3.55 0.26 -20.66
N LEU A 186 4.77 0.77 -20.85
CA LEU A 186 5.12 1.65 -21.98
C LEU A 186 4.83 0.98 -23.32
N SER A 187 5.18 -0.31 -23.46
CA SER A 187 4.97 -1.06 -24.70
C SER A 187 3.49 -1.31 -25.05
N ILE A 188 2.61 -1.35 -24.04
CA ILE A 188 1.17 -1.62 -24.23
C ILE A 188 0.30 -0.36 -24.23
N GLY A 189 0.90 0.83 -24.18
CA GLY A 189 0.21 2.09 -24.46
C GLY A 189 0.50 3.25 -23.49
N LEU A 190 1.15 3.01 -22.35
CA LEU A 190 1.48 4.08 -21.40
C LEU A 190 2.39 5.16 -22.05
N SER A 191 3.19 4.77 -23.04
CA SER A 191 4.02 5.68 -23.85
C SER A 191 3.23 6.75 -24.61
N ASN A 192 1.91 6.61 -24.74
CA ASN A 192 1.01 7.58 -25.39
C ASN A 192 0.18 8.39 -24.38
N ALA A 193 0.43 8.25 -23.08
CA ALA A 193 -0.40 8.86 -22.05
C ALA A 193 -0.39 10.40 -22.13
N LYS A 194 -1.56 11.02 -22.01
CA LYS A 194 -1.73 12.47 -21.81
C LYS A 194 -1.82 12.85 -20.35
N LYS A 195 -2.33 11.94 -19.51
CA LYS A 195 -2.33 12.08 -18.05
C LYS A 195 -1.91 10.77 -17.42
N ALA A 196 -1.06 10.84 -16.41
CA ALA A 196 -0.65 9.68 -15.65
C ALA A 196 -0.58 10.00 -14.15
N LEU A 197 -1.11 9.11 -13.34
CA LEU A 197 -1.04 9.17 -11.89
C LEU A 197 -0.34 7.92 -11.37
N LEU A 198 0.83 8.08 -10.76
CA LEU A 198 1.43 7.02 -9.95
C LEU A 198 0.84 7.10 -8.55
N SER A 199 0.37 5.99 -8.03
CA SER A 199 -0.23 5.90 -6.71
C SER A 199 0.32 4.68 -5.98
N GLY A 200 0.23 4.68 -4.66
CA GLY A 200 0.47 3.48 -3.87
C GLY A 200 0.08 3.68 -2.42
N CYS A 201 -0.14 2.56 -1.73
CA CYS A 201 -0.52 2.54 -0.32
C CYS A 201 0.59 1.90 0.54
N SER A 202 0.87 2.43 1.73
CA SER A 202 1.84 1.86 2.68
C SER A 202 3.24 1.71 2.05
N ALA A 203 3.81 0.52 2.00
CA ALA A 203 5.08 0.26 1.31
C ALA A 203 5.05 0.63 -0.19
N GLY A 204 3.90 0.53 -0.85
CA GLY A 204 3.69 1.01 -2.21
C GLY A 204 3.61 2.54 -2.30
N GLY A 205 3.17 3.20 -1.23
CA GLY A 205 3.23 4.65 -1.09
C GLY A 205 4.67 5.15 -0.97
N LEU A 206 5.49 4.46 -0.16
CA LEU A 206 6.94 4.74 -0.12
C LEU A 206 7.59 4.51 -1.49
N ALA A 207 7.27 3.40 -2.16
CA ALA A 207 7.73 3.14 -3.52
C ALA A 207 7.32 4.25 -4.51
N THR A 208 6.10 4.78 -4.37
CA THR A 208 5.61 5.91 -5.17
C THR A 208 6.47 7.15 -4.98
N LEU A 209 6.90 7.46 -3.75
CA LEU A 209 7.81 8.58 -3.48
C LEU A 209 9.20 8.37 -4.08
N ILE A 210 9.77 7.16 -3.91
CA ILE A 210 11.09 6.81 -4.43
C ILE A 210 11.12 6.98 -5.96
N HIS A 211 10.10 6.45 -6.64
CA HIS A 211 10.05 6.36 -8.09
C HIS A 211 9.31 7.50 -8.80
N CYS A 212 8.81 8.50 -8.07
CA CYS A 212 7.92 9.52 -8.64
C CYS A 212 8.53 10.30 -9.81
N ASP A 213 9.77 10.78 -9.64
CA ASP A 213 10.46 11.53 -10.70
C ASP A 213 10.89 10.64 -11.87
N ASP A 214 11.32 9.41 -11.58
CA ASP A 214 11.72 8.42 -12.58
C ASP A 214 10.52 8.04 -13.46
N PHE A 215 9.33 7.89 -12.85
CA PHE A 215 8.07 7.71 -13.57
C PHE A 215 7.71 8.91 -14.45
N ARG A 216 7.92 10.14 -13.96
CA ARG A 216 7.70 11.35 -14.77
C ARG A 216 8.66 11.40 -15.96
N GLU A 217 9.91 10.98 -15.78
CA GLU A 217 10.98 11.10 -16.77
C GLU A 217 10.75 10.21 -17.99
N ILE A 218 10.21 9.00 -17.80
CA ILE A 218 9.96 8.03 -18.89
C ILE A 218 8.71 8.32 -19.72
N LEU A 219 7.86 9.26 -19.30
CA LEU A 219 6.60 9.60 -19.97
C LEU A 219 6.75 10.77 -20.96
N PRO A 220 5.79 10.95 -21.90
CA PRO A 220 5.82 12.04 -22.85
C PRO A 220 6.03 13.41 -22.18
N LYS A 221 6.81 14.28 -22.82
CA LYS A 221 7.15 15.59 -22.26
C LYS A 221 5.90 16.45 -22.02
N ASP A 222 4.89 16.31 -22.85
CA ASP A 222 3.61 17.00 -22.79
C ASP A 222 2.56 16.32 -21.88
N ALA A 223 2.87 15.13 -21.33
CA ALA A 223 1.99 14.46 -20.39
C ALA A 223 1.91 15.18 -19.04
N ASN A 224 0.72 15.26 -18.46
CA ASN A 224 0.52 15.71 -17.08
C ASN A 224 0.67 14.52 -16.13
N VAL A 225 1.78 14.48 -15.40
CA VAL A 225 2.12 13.37 -14.50
C VAL A 225 2.13 13.86 -13.06
N LYS A 226 1.53 13.08 -12.16
CA LYS A 226 1.49 13.34 -10.73
C LYS A 226 1.69 12.05 -9.94
N CYS A 227 2.00 12.19 -8.66
CA CYS A 227 2.09 11.07 -7.73
C CYS A 227 1.11 11.26 -6.56
N LEU A 228 0.45 10.19 -6.13
CA LEU A 228 -0.43 10.16 -4.96
C LEU A 228 0.05 9.10 -3.98
N VAL A 229 0.42 9.53 -2.78
CA VAL A 229 1.03 8.66 -1.77
C VAL A 229 0.04 8.50 -0.64
N ASP A 230 -0.49 7.29 -0.48
CA ASP A 230 -1.41 6.94 0.59
C ASP A 230 -0.66 6.16 1.68
N ALA A 231 -0.72 6.62 2.93
CA ALA A 231 -0.11 5.97 4.09
C ALA A 231 1.39 5.60 3.91
N GLY A 232 2.12 6.30 3.05
CA GLY A 232 3.50 5.98 2.66
C GLY A 232 4.58 6.78 3.39
N PHE A 233 4.20 7.68 4.29
CA PHE A 233 5.10 8.58 5.01
C PHE A 233 5.26 8.12 6.47
N PHE A 234 6.29 7.30 6.72
CA PHE A 234 6.64 6.83 8.07
C PHE A 234 7.67 7.75 8.71
N LEU A 235 7.47 8.11 9.98
CA LEU A 235 8.34 9.03 10.71
C LEU A 235 9.52 8.26 11.32
N ASN A 236 10.73 8.78 11.15
CA ASN A 236 11.91 8.33 11.90
C ASN A 236 11.93 8.91 13.31
N GLU A 237 11.14 8.33 14.22
CA GLU A 237 11.05 8.73 15.62
C GLU A 237 11.38 7.57 16.55
N LYS A 238 11.80 7.90 17.79
CA LYS A 238 11.99 6.90 18.84
C LYS A 238 10.64 6.36 19.33
N ASP A 239 10.61 5.09 19.69
CA ASP A 239 9.45 4.47 20.32
C ASP A 239 9.24 4.96 21.77
N VAL A 240 8.15 4.52 22.40
CA VAL A 240 7.80 4.86 23.80
C VAL A 240 8.85 4.41 24.83
N ALA A 241 9.71 3.45 24.48
CA ALA A 241 10.83 3.01 25.31
C ALA A 241 12.14 3.78 25.01
N GLY A 242 12.12 4.72 24.05
CA GLY A 242 13.27 5.52 23.63
C GLY A 242 14.20 4.82 22.62
N SER A 243 13.78 3.67 22.05
CA SER A 243 14.57 2.94 21.05
C SER A 243 14.28 3.44 19.62
N PRO A 244 15.31 3.53 18.74
CA PRO A 244 15.15 3.91 17.34
C PRO A 244 14.68 2.71 16.50
N THR A 245 13.50 2.18 16.81
CA THR A 245 13.01 0.89 16.30
C THR A 245 12.85 0.88 14.77
N ILE A 246 12.19 1.89 14.19
CA ILE A 246 12.06 1.98 12.73
C ILE A 246 13.39 2.29 12.03
N GLU A 247 14.27 3.09 12.64
CA GLU A 247 15.57 3.41 12.06
C GLU A 247 16.38 2.15 11.83
N ARG A 248 16.46 1.27 12.85
CA ARG A 248 17.14 -0.03 12.75
C ARG A 248 16.47 -0.92 11.71
N PHE A 249 15.14 -0.98 11.71
CA PHE A 249 14.39 -1.79 10.75
C PHE A 249 14.66 -1.35 9.30
N TYR A 250 14.61 -0.05 9.00
CA TYR A 250 14.94 0.47 7.67
C TYR A 250 16.42 0.34 7.32
N GLN A 251 17.33 0.47 8.30
CA GLN A 251 18.75 0.17 8.11
C GLN A 251 18.95 -1.27 7.65
N ASP A 252 18.28 -2.22 8.29
CA ASP A 252 18.35 -3.63 7.95
C ASP A 252 17.75 -3.90 6.55
N VAL A 253 16.58 -3.32 6.21
CA VAL A 253 15.99 -3.43 4.85
C VAL A 253 16.98 -2.92 3.80
N VAL A 254 17.53 -1.73 4.01
CA VAL A 254 18.38 -1.05 3.02
C VAL A 254 19.69 -1.81 2.80
N ASN A 255 20.29 -2.30 3.88
CA ASN A 255 21.54 -3.05 3.82
C ASN A 255 21.34 -4.45 3.22
N LEU A 256 20.31 -5.18 3.66
CA LEU A 256 20.06 -6.54 3.20
C LEU A 256 19.73 -6.59 1.70
N GLN A 257 18.88 -5.66 1.25
CA GLN A 257 18.33 -5.70 -0.11
C GLN A 257 19.08 -4.80 -1.10
N GLY A 258 20.17 -4.14 -0.68
CA GLY A 258 20.99 -3.32 -1.58
C GLY A 258 20.29 -2.04 -2.08
N VAL A 259 19.39 -1.48 -1.28
CA VAL A 259 18.46 -0.41 -1.68
C VAL A 259 19.16 0.92 -2.03
N ALA A 260 20.37 1.15 -1.50
CA ALA A 260 21.07 2.43 -1.57
C ALA A 260 21.14 3.04 -2.98
N LYS A 261 21.22 2.22 -4.03
CA LYS A 261 21.33 2.67 -5.43
C LYS A 261 20.02 3.22 -6.01
N SER A 262 18.87 2.81 -5.47
CA SER A 262 17.55 3.30 -5.87
C SER A 262 17.17 4.61 -5.18
N LEU A 263 17.93 5.04 -4.17
CA LEU A 263 17.62 6.24 -3.40
C LEU A 263 18.15 7.51 -4.07
N LYS A 264 17.51 8.62 -3.74
CA LYS A 264 17.82 9.93 -4.30
C LYS A 264 19.27 10.33 -3.98
N LYS A 265 20.08 10.57 -5.02
CA LYS A 265 21.53 10.82 -4.92
C LYS A 265 21.88 12.06 -4.10
N ASP A 266 21.04 13.08 -4.16
CA ASP A 266 21.16 14.29 -3.36
C ASP A 266 20.95 14.02 -1.85
N CYS A 267 20.23 12.97 -1.48
CA CYS A 267 20.14 12.51 -0.11
C CYS A 267 21.35 11.64 0.27
N THR A 268 21.66 10.60 -0.52
CA THR A 268 22.73 9.64 -0.19
C THR A 268 24.15 10.22 -0.25
N SER A 269 24.31 11.39 -0.87
CA SER A 269 25.57 12.16 -0.81
C SER A 269 25.78 12.93 0.50
N ARG A 270 24.72 13.10 1.32
CA ARG A 270 24.75 13.85 2.58
C ARG A 270 24.54 12.99 3.82
N LEU A 271 23.81 11.88 3.67
CA LEU A 271 23.39 11.01 4.76
C LEU A 271 23.73 9.55 4.44
N GLU A 272 23.81 8.73 5.48
CA GLU A 272 23.86 7.28 5.34
C GLU A 272 22.64 6.80 4.52
N PRO A 273 22.81 5.83 3.59
CA PRO A 273 21.75 5.44 2.67
C PRO A 273 20.43 5.09 3.33
N TYR A 274 20.44 4.41 4.49
CA TYR A 274 19.20 4.01 5.15
C TYR A 274 18.36 5.18 5.65
N LYS A 275 18.98 6.33 5.95
CA LYS A 275 18.23 7.55 6.30
C LYS A 275 17.43 8.07 5.12
N CYS A 276 17.95 7.90 3.91
CA CYS A 276 17.30 8.29 2.67
C CYS A 276 16.14 7.37 2.27
N PHE A 277 15.88 6.30 3.03
CA PHE A 277 14.67 5.51 2.88
C PHE A 277 13.48 6.15 3.61
N PHE A 278 13.71 7.11 4.51
CA PHE A 278 12.66 7.91 5.13
C PHE A 278 12.26 9.09 4.22
N PRO A 279 10.98 9.21 3.84
CA PRO A 279 10.47 10.31 2.99
C PRO A 279 10.89 11.71 3.43
N GLN A 280 10.93 11.96 4.73
CA GLN A 280 11.31 13.26 5.31
C GLN A 280 12.67 13.80 4.83
N GLU A 281 13.59 12.93 4.41
CA GLU A 281 14.94 13.32 4.00
C GLU A 281 15.06 13.72 2.52
N PHE A 282 14.08 13.37 1.69
CA PHE A 282 14.16 13.57 0.24
C PHE A 282 12.88 14.14 -0.41
N ILE A 283 11.74 14.17 0.29
CA ILE A 283 10.47 14.59 -0.30
C ILE A 283 10.50 16.03 -0.84
N SER A 284 11.26 16.93 -0.21
CA SER A 284 11.41 18.32 -0.66
C SER A 284 12.10 18.45 -2.01
N ASN A 285 12.79 17.39 -2.46
CA ASN A 285 13.60 17.39 -3.67
C ASN A 285 12.90 16.67 -4.84
N ILE A 286 11.73 16.06 -4.59
CA ILE A 286 10.88 15.52 -5.65
C ILE A 286 10.33 16.67 -6.49
N LYS A 287 10.56 16.60 -7.80
CA LYS A 287 10.16 17.68 -8.74
C LYS A 287 8.74 17.51 -9.24
N THR A 288 8.31 16.26 -9.38
CA THR A 288 6.97 15.90 -9.84
C THR A 288 5.94 16.21 -8.77
N PRO A 289 4.76 16.79 -9.09
CA PRO A 289 3.76 17.10 -8.08
C PRO A 289 3.30 15.86 -7.32
N VAL A 290 3.45 15.91 -5.99
CA VAL A 290 3.03 14.85 -5.07
C VAL A 290 1.81 15.30 -4.26
N PHE A 291 0.81 14.43 -4.16
CA PHE A 291 -0.30 14.55 -3.22
C PHE A 291 -0.14 13.51 -2.11
N LEU A 292 -0.03 13.94 -0.86
CA LEU A 292 0.10 13.06 0.30
C LEU A 292 -1.26 12.86 0.97
N VAL A 293 -1.68 11.61 1.11
CA VAL A 293 -2.77 11.17 1.98
C VAL A 293 -2.12 10.41 3.13
N GLN A 294 -2.01 11.03 4.30
CA GLN A 294 -1.41 10.38 5.47
C GLN A 294 -2.35 10.52 6.67
N PRO A 295 -2.73 9.41 7.34
CA PRO A 295 -3.45 9.51 8.60
C PRO A 295 -2.59 10.20 9.66
N GLY A 296 -3.18 11.10 10.44
CA GLY A 296 -2.47 11.72 11.58
C GLY A 296 -2.03 10.70 12.65
N TYR A 297 -2.72 9.56 12.72
CA TYR A 297 -2.38 8.40 13.54
C TYR A 297 -2.41 7.15 12.67
N ASP A 298 -1.37 6.96 11.86
CA ASP A 298 -1.24 5.76 11.04
C ASP A 298 -1.17 4.51 11.93
N PHE A 299 -2.06 3.56 11.68
CA PHE A 299 -2.20 2.35 12.50
C PHE A 299 -0.92 1.53 12.53
N TRP A 300 -0.22 1.40 11.39
CA TRP A 300 0.99 0.61 11.29
C TRP A 300 2.16 1.30 11.99
N GLN A 301 2.33 2.61 11.81
CA GLN A 301 3.30 3.42 12.54
C GLN A 301 3.09 3.30 14.05
N ILE A 302 1.85 3.42 14.53
CA ILE A 302 1.58 3.34 15.98
C ILE A 302 1.96 1.97 16.52
N GLN A 303 1.54 0.89 15.86
CA GLN A 303 1.74 -0.47 16.39
C GLN A 303 3.12 -1.09 16.16
N ASN A 304 3.86 -0.64 15.14
CA ASN A 304 5.12 -1.28 14.74
C ASN A 304 6.33 -0.36 14.91
N ILE A 305 6.09 0.93 15.14
CA ILE A 305 7.17 1.93 15.28
C ILE A 305 7.12 2.61 16.63
N LEU A 306 5.99 3.22 17.00
CA LEU A 306 5.93 4.10 18.18
C LEU A 306 5.61 3.33 19.47
N VAL A 307 4.74 2.33 19.39
CA VAL A 307 4.37 1.42 20.50
C VAL A 307 4.50 -0.04 20.02
N PRO A 308 5.73 -0.47 19.67
CA PRO A 308 6.00 -1.82 19.19
C PRO A 308 5.89 -2.89 20.29
#